data_AF-A0A8H7Q384-F1
#
_entry.id   AF-A0A8H7Q384-F1
#
_cell.length_a   1.000
_cell.length_b   1.000
_cell.length_c   1.000
_cell.angle_alpha   90.00
_cell.angle_beta   90.00
_cell.angle_gamma   90.00
#
_symmetry.space_group_name_H-M   'P 1'
#
loop_
_entity.id
_entity.type
_entity.pdbx_description
1 polymer ?
#
loop_
_entity_poly.entity_id
_entity_poly.type
_entity_poly.pdbx_seq_one_letter_code
_entity_poly.pdbx_strand_id
1 'polypeptide(L)'
;MPILQHSQTHLPAIAPPPYDSKRKHKEVWNLRSTNEIFTDYESYIERLMQYRLPQWQCERTGRADLTYDQAKESENAQNSRAEYRFSFGLAKRVFQCVQF
;
A
#
# COMPACT_ATOMS: atom_id res chain seq x y z
N MET A 1 7.05 9.60 18.77
CA MET A 1 6.86 8.27 18.16
C MET A 1 6.02 8.47 16.90
N PRO A 2 6.50 8.06 15.72
CA PRO A 2 5.97 8.55 14.45
C PRO A 2 4.63 7.88 14.10
N ILE A 3 3.64 8.72 13.79
CA ILE A 3 2.26 8.38 13.46
C ILE A 3 2.03 8.54 11.95
N LEU A 4 1.36 7.58 11.32
CA LEU A 4 1.00 7.61 9.90
C LEU A 4 -0.28 8.42 9.74
N GLN A 5 -0.11 9.73 9.89
CA GLN A 5 -0.76 10.76 9.07
C GLN A 5 -0.19 12.18 9.28
N HIS A 6 1.04 12.31 9.79
CA HIS A 6 1.84 13.50 9.49
C HIS A 6 3.33 13.14 9.37
N SER A 7 3.80 13.01 8.12
CA SER A 7 5.19 12.82 7.67
C SER A 7 5.89 11.49 8.00
N GLN A 8 6.32 10.77 6.95
CA GLN A 8 7.15 9.53 6.95
C GLN A 8 6.42 8.28 7.47
N THR A 9 5.73 7.48 6.66
CA THR A 9 6.30 6.64 5.60
C THR A 9 5.22 6.24 4.59
N HIS A 10 4.54 7.21 3.96
CA HIS A 10 4.07 6.95 2.61
C HIS A 10 5.32 6.84 1.76
N LEU A 11 5.75 5.61 1.51
CA LEU A 11 6.72 5.37 0.46
C LEU A 11 6.11 5.94 -0.82
N PRO A 12 6.69 6.99 -1.42
CA PRO A 12 6.12 7.55 -2.63
C PRO A 12 6.06 6.43 -3.67
N ALA A 13 4.91 6.30 -4.32
CA ALA A 13 4.75 5.38 -5.43
C ALA A 13 5.79 5.77 -6.46
N ILE A 14 6.74 4.88 -6.70
CA ILE A 14 7.81 5.14 -7.66
C ILE A 14 7.16 5.05 -9.02
N ALA A 15 7.23 6.15 -9.80
CA ALA A 15 6.72 6.15 -11.15
C ALA A 15 7.44 5.05 -11.94
N PRO A 16 6.71 4.21 -12.69
CA PRO A 16 7.35 3.19 -13.50
C PRO A 16 8.35 3.86 -14.44
N PRO A 17 9.53 3.26 -14.66
CA PRO A 17 10.54 3.83 -15.53
C PRO A 17 9.95 4.05 -16.94
N PRO A 18 10.30 5.16 -17.62
CA PRO A 18 9.76 5.46 -18.93
C PRO A 18 10.06 4.32 -19.90
N TYR A 19 9.03 3.90 -20.64
CA TYR A 19 9.17 2.85 -21.64
C TYR A 19 10.02 3.34 -22.80
N ASP A 20 11.21 2.77 -22.97
CA ASP A 20 12.10 3.08 -24.08
C ASP A 20 11.89 2.09 -25.23
N SER A 21 11.14 2.53 -26.25
CA SER A 21 10.85 1.76 -27.47
C SER A 21 12.09 1.28 -28.23
N LYS A 22 13.26 1.88 -27.99
CA LYS A 22 14.53 1.53 -28.66
C LYS A 22 15.29 0.40 -27.98
N ARG A 23 15.06 0.16 -26.68
CA ARG A 23 15.69 -0.92 -25.90
C ARG A 23 14.69 -2.03 -25.62
N LYS A 24 14.52 -2.94 -26.58
CA LYS A 24 13.52 -4.03 -26.53
C LYS A 24 13.69 -5.03 -25.38
N HIS A 25 14.88 -5.14 -24.80
CA HIS A 25 15.20 -6.12 -23.75
C HIS A 25 16.05 -5.51 -22.64
N LYS A 26 15.46 -4.60 -21.84
CA LYS A 26 16.09 -4.13 -20.60
C LYS A 26 15.68 -5.04 -19.45
N GLU A 27 16.65 -5.55 -18.69
CA GLU A 27 16.38 -6.25 -17.45
C GLU A 27 15.81 -5.27 -16.42
N VAL A 28 14.72 -5.66 -15.76
CA VAL A 28 14.03 -4.87 -14.74
C VAL A 28 13.72 -5.76 -13.55
N TRP A 29 13.81 -5.18 -12.36
CA TRP A 29 13.48 -5.85 -11.11
C TRP A 29 12.07 -5.46 -10.69
N ASN A 30 11.20 -6.46 -10.52
CA ASN A 30 9.82 -6.24 -10.10
C ASN A 30 9.63 -6.69 -8.65
N LEU A 31 9.04 -5.82 -7.85
CA LEU A 31 8.59 -6.16 -6.51
C LEU A 31 7.13 -6.66 -6.53
N ARG A 32 6.94 -7.97 -6.37
CA ARG A 32 5.63 -8.65 -6.48
C ARG A 32 4.53 -8.10 -5.55
N SER A 33 4.89 -7.62 -4.36
CA SER A 33 3.90 -7.17 -3.37
C SER A 33 3.25 -5.83 -3.72
N THR A 34 3.98 -4.94 -4.40
CA THR A 34 3.54 -3.57 -4.74
C THR A 34 3.48 -3.31 -6.24
N ASN A 35 3.96 -4.25 -7.07
CA ASN A 35 4.12 -4.12 -8.52
C ASN A 35 5.00 -2.95 -8.94
N GLU A 36 5.94 -2.55 -8.07
CA GLU A 36 6.93 -1.52 -8.38
C GLU A 36 8.03 -2.11 -9.28
N ILE A 37 8.43 -1.34 -10.28
CA ILE A 37 9.43 -1.74 -11.27
C ILE A 37 10.66 -0.86 -11.09
N PHE A 38 11.81 -1.49 -10.93
CA PHE A 38 13.11 -0.86 -10.73
C PHE A 38 14.05 -1.19 -11.88
N THR A 39 14.87 -0.21 -12.28
CA THR A 39 15.94 -0.40 -13.25
C THR A 39 17.30 -0.61 -12.59
N ASP A 40 17.40 -0.43 -11.28
CA ASP A 40 18.63 -0.53 -10.51
C ASP A 40 18.41 -1.55 -9.40
N TYR A 41 19.39 -2.44 -9.21
CA TYR A 41 19.31 -3.50 -8.20
C TYR A 41 19.39 -2.95 -6.77
N GLU A 42 20.25 -1.98 -6.51
CA GLU A 42 20.39 -1.34 -5.18
C GLU A 42 19.07 -0.74 -4.69
N SER A 43 18.42 0.05 -5.54
CA SER A 43 17.10 0.63 -5.26
C SER A 43 16.04 -0.44 -5.00
N TYR A 44 16.10 -1.57 -5.71
CA TYR A 44 15.20 -2.71 -5.49
C TYR A 44 15.41 -3.38 -4.12
N ILE A 45 16.67 -3.63 -3.72
CA ILE A 45 16.96 -4.30 -2.45
C ILE A 45 16.65 -3.40 -1.25
N GLU A 46 16.95 -2.11 -1.32
CA GLU A 46 16.60 -1.15 -0.26
C GLU A 46 15.10 -1.13 -0.03
N ARG A 47 14.34 -1.06 -1.13
CA ARG A 47 12.88 -1.12 -1.08
C ARG A 47 12.38 -2.43 -0.47
N LEU A 48 12.93 -3.56 -0.91
CA LEU A 48 12.57 -4.88 -0.39
C LEU A 48 12.85 -5.00 1.12
N MET A 49 14.00 -4.50 1.58
CA MET A 49 14.36 -4.48 3.00
C MET A 49 13.38 -3.62 3.79
N GLN A 50 13.02 -2.46 3.26
CA GLN A 50 12.08 -1.56 3.91
C GLN A 50 10.70 -2.19 4.17
N TYR A 51 10.19 -2.97 3.21
CA TYR A 51 8.92 -3.70 3.35
C TYR A 51 8.98 -4.84 4.37
N ARG A 52 10.16 -5.46 4.52
CA ARG A 52 10.38 -6.54 5.50
C ARG A 52 10.58 -6.03 6.93
N LEU A 53 11.02 -4.79 7.11
CA LEU A 53 11.19 -4.21 8.44
C LEU A 53 9.83 -4.01 9.14
N PRO A 54 9.71 -4.32 10.43
CA PRO A 54 8.48 -4.13 11.21
C PRO A 54 8.32 -2.67 11.64
N GLN A 55 8.21 -1.76 10.68
CA GLN A 55 8.06 -0.31 10.92
C GLN A 55 6.71 0.21 10.43
N TRP A 56 5.83 -0.68 9.97
CA TRP A 56 4.57 -0.33 9.35
C TRP A 56 3.47 -0.29 10.40
N GLN A 57 2.53 0.63 10.19
CA GLN A 57 1.34 0.77 11.00
C GLN A 57 0.10 0.71 10.12
N CYS A 58 -0.92 0.00 10.58
CA CYS A 58 -2.20 -0.06 9.90
C CYS A 58 -3.00 1.22 10.18
N GLU A 59 -3.44 1.94 9.14
CA GLU A 59 -4.22 3.17 9.29
C GLU A 59 -5.52 2.95 10.07
N ARG A 60 -6.19 1.83 9.79
CA ARG A 60 -7.55 1.57 10.27
C ARG A 60 -7.62 0.96 11.67
N THR A 61 -6.54 0.33 12.13
CA THR A 61 -6.46 -0.26 13.48
C THR A 61 -5.48 0.46 14.40
N GLY A 62 -4.57 1.28 13.85
CA GLY A 62 -3.52 1.95 14.61
C GLY A 62 -2.45 1.01 15.17
N ARG A 63 -2.46 -0.28 14.80
CA ARG A 63 -1.46 -1.24 15.24
C ARG A 63 -0.14 -0.97 14.52
N ALA A 64 0.90 -0.68 15.30
CA ALA A 64 2.27 -0.46 14.83
C ALA A 64 3.13 -1.73 14.95
N ASP A 65 4.39 -1.63 14.52
CA ASP A 65 5.41 -2.70 14.52
C ASP A 65 5.05 -3.92 13.66
N LEU A 66 4.37 -3.67 12.54
CA LEU A 66 4.00 -4.70 11.56
C LEU A 66 4.94 -4.65 10.36
N THR A 67 5.11 -5.78 9.69
CA THR A 67 5.67 -5.78 8.34
C THR A 67 4.61 -5.29 7.35
N TYR A 68 5.03 -4.89 6.15
CA TYR A 68 4.10 -4.41 5.14
C TYR A 68 2.99 -5.41 4.81
N ASP A 69 3.35 -6.69 4.63
CA ASP A 69 2.38 -7.73 4.30
C ASP A 69 1.37 -7.94 5.43
N GLN A 70 1.82 -7.90 6.69
CA GLN A 70 0.94 -8.00 7.87
C GLN A 70 0.03 -6.79 8.01
N ALA A 71 0.56 -5.59 7.77
CA ALA A 71 -0.23 -4.36 7.79
C ALA A 71 -1.34 -4.42 6.73
N LYS A 72 -1.00 -4.81 5.49
CA LYS A 72 -1.95 -4.97 4.37
C LYS A 72 -3.03 -6.01 4.66
N GLU A 73 -2.66 -7.14 5.26
CA GLU A 73 -3.62 -8.17 5.67
C GLU A 73 -4.58 -7.66 6.75
N SER A 74 -4.06 -6.93 7.75
CA SER A 74 -4.88 -6.33 8.81
C SER A 74 -5.85 -5.26 8.29
N GLU A 75 -5.44 -4.50 7.28
CA GLU A 75 -6.28 -3.53 6.59
C GLU A 75 -7.42 -4.23 5.86
N ASN A 76 -7.13 -5.29 5.10
CA ASN A 76 -8.14 -6.03 4.36
C ASN A 76 -9.14 -6.74 5.29
N ALA A 77 -8.65 -7.44 6.32
CA ALA A 77 -9.48 -8.21 7.24
C ALA A 77 -10.50 -7.35 8.00
N GLN A 78 -10.11 -6.14 8.35
CA GLN A 78 -10.95 -5.27 9.15
C GLN A 78 -11.77 -4.36 8.19
N ASN A 79 -11.41 -4.21 6.90
CA ASN A 79 -12.25 -3.58 5.86
C ASN A 79 -13.44 -4.49 5.52
N SER A 80 -13.19 -5.79 5.31
CA SER A 80 -14.26 -6.78 5.14
C SER A 80 -15.18 -6.85 6.36
N ARG A 81 -14.63 -6.70 7.57
CA ARG A 81 -15.43 -6.57 8.80
C ARG A 81 -16.28 -5.30 8.81
N ALA A 82 -15.76 -4.18 8.32
CA ALA A 82 -16.52 -2.93 8.22
C ALA A 82 -17.66 -3.06 7.22
N GLU A 83 -17.40 -3.64 6.03
CA GLU A 83 -18.40 -3.93 5.00
C GLU A 83 -19.51 -4.85 5.54
N TYR A 84 -19.16 -5.91 6.27
CA TYR A 84 -20.14 -6.81 6.88
C TYR A 84 -21.02 -6.12 7.93
N ARG A 85 -20.44 -5.22 8.75
CA ARG A 85 -21.20 -4.48 9.77
C ARG A 85 -22.04 -3.36 9.18
N PHE A 86 -21.70 -2.87 8.00
CA PHE A 86 -22.46 -1.83 7.34
C PHE A 86 -23.76 -2.42 6.79
N SER A 87 -24.85 -2.26 7.53
CA SER A 87 -26.14 -2.81 7.12
C SER A 87 -26.56 -2.20 5.78
N PHE A 88 -27.05 -3.05 4.87
CA PHE A 88 -27.43 -2.65 3.50
C PHE A 88 -28.49 -1.52 3.47
N GLY A 89 -29.33 -1.43 4.51
CA GLY A 89 -30.31 -0.35 4.66
C GLY A 89 -29.71 1.01 5.00
N LEU A 90 -28.65 1.05 5.81
CA LEU A 90 -27.92 2.29 6.14
C LEU A 90 -27.05 2.72 4.97
N ALA A 91 -26.46 1.77 4.24
CA ALA A 91 -25.72 2.03 3.02
C ALA A 91 -26.51 2.89 2.04
N LYS A 92 -27.72 2.44 1.68
CA LYS A 92 -28.57 3.17 0.73
C LYS A 92 -28.87 4.60 1.19
N ARG A 93 -29.17 4.82 2.47
CA ARG A 93 -29.47 6.16 2.99
C ARG A 93 -28.24 7.06 3.06
N VAL A 94 -27.07 6.52 3.43
CA VAL A 94 -25.82 7.28 3.47
C VAL A 94 -25.40 7.70 2.06
N PHE A 95 -25.46 6.80 1.08
CA PHE A 95 -25.13 7.14 -0.31
C PHE A 95 -26.04 8.23 -0.89
N GLN A 96 -27.34 8.23 -0.53
CA GLN A 96 -28.28 9.29 -0.92
C GLN A 96 -27.97 10.66 -0.30
N CYS A 97 -27.31 10.72 0.85
CA CYS A 97 -26.94 11.98 1.51
C CYS A 97 -25.58 12.54 1.07
N VAL A 98 -24.74 11.73 0.43
CA VAL A 98 -23.34 12.10 0.07
C VAL A 98 -23.20 12.44 -1.41
N GLN A 99 -24.07 11.94 -2.28
CA GLN A 99 -24.12 12.37 -3.69
C GLN A 99 -24.91 13.69 -3.80
N PHE A 100 -24.21 14.82 -3.71
CA PHE A 100 -24.70 16.12 -4.20
C PHE A 100 -24.33 16.30 -5.67
#